data_AF-A0A060X0Z9-F1
#
_entry.id   AF-A0A060X0Z9-F1
#
_cell.length_a   1.000
_cell.length_b   1.000
_cell.length_c   1.000
_cell.angle_alpha   90.00
_cell.angle_beta   90.00
_cell.angle_gamma   90.00
#
_symmetry.space_group_name_H-M   'P 1'
#
loop_
_entity.id
_entity.type
_entity.pdbx_description
1 polymer ?
#
loop_
_entity_poly.entity_id
_entity_poly.type
_entity_poly.pdbx_seq_one_letter_code
_entity_poly.pdbx_strand_id
1 'polypeptide(L)'
;MQQVPNPIPKALIRRTGGANSLELEKENFERGQVKHLFTALVRVCVLAVISLVFLLDWSVSPCILGTHHEKGAHTFWAAVNRLPLSSNAVLCWKFCHVFHKLLRDGHPNVIKDSMRNKADLSDMSRMWGHLSEGYGKLCSIYLKLLITKMEFHVKNPRFPGNLQMSNRQLDEAGENDVNNFFQLTVEMFDYLECELNLFLGVFSSLDMSRSVSVTAAGQCRLAPLIQVILDSSHLYDYTVKLLFKLHSCLPADTLQGHRDRFQEQFKK
;
A
#
# COMPACT_ATOMS: atom_id res chain seq x y z
N MET A 1 -68.77 -44.74 19.28
CA MET A 1 -67.37 -44.72 18.77
C MET A 1 -66.96 -43.28 18.57
N GLN A 2 -65.70 -42.95 18.92
CA GLN A 2 -64.95 -41.73 18.63
C GLN A 2 -65.34 -40.42 19.34
N GLN A 3 -64.46 -39.98 20.25
CA GLN A 3 -63.81 -38.66 20.20
C GLN A 3 -62.51 -38.68 21.03
N VAL A 4 -61.54 -37.88 20.58
CA VAL A 4 -60.08 -37.95 20.79
C VAL A 4 -59.64 -37.19 22.05
N PRO A 5 -58.58 -37.63 22.76
CA PRO A 5 -57.73 -36.73 23.52
C PRO A 5 -56.36 -36.60 22.87
N ASN A 6 -55.99 -35.35 22.61
CA ASN A 6 -54.68 -34.90 22.17
C ASN A 6 -53.66 -35.04 23.32
N PRO A 7 -52.43 -35.53 23.06
CA PRO A 7 -51.29 -35.12 23.87
C PRO A 7 -50.17 -34.54 22.99
N ILE A 8 -49.76 -33.32 23.36
CA ILE A 8 -48.54 -32.66 22.91
C ILE A 8 -47.31 -33.50 23.31
N PRO A 9 -46.31 -33.68 22.42
CA PRO A 9 -44.95 -33.95 22.86
C PRO A 9 -44.02 -32.74 22.65
N LYS A 10 -43.42 -32.30 23.76
CA LYS A 10 -42.23 -31.46 23.81
C LYS A 10 -41.04 -32.22 23.17
N ALA A 11 -40.28 -31.58 22.30
CA ALA A 11 -38.81 -31.63 22.34
C ALA A 11 -38.18 -30.63 21.35
N LEU A 12 -37.39 -29.73 21.90
CA LEU A 12 -36.35 -28.96 21.20
C LEU A 12 -35.49 -29.89 20.35
N ILE A 13 -35.39 -29.62 19.04
CA ILE A 13 -34.17 -29.87 18.28
C ILE A 13 -33.67 -28.51 17.81
N ARG A 14 -32.73 -27.98 18.60
CA ARG A 14 -31.97 -26.77 18.30
C ARG A 14 -31.12 -27.07 17.06
N ARG A 15 -31.43 -26.44 15.92
CA ARG A 15 -30.57 -26.45 14.72
C ARG A 15 -29.24 -25.79 15.06
N THR A 16 -28.21 -26.59 15.37
CA THR A 16 -26.81 -26.20 15.27
C THR A 16 -26.35 -26.45 13.84
N GLY A 17 -26.59 -25.47 12.95
CA GLY A 17 -26.21 -25.56 11.53
C GLY A 17 -25.63 -24.28 10.94
N GLY A 18 -25.36 -23.25 11.75
CA GLY A 18 -24.87 -21.95 11.26
C GLY A 18 -23.35 -21.78 11.25
N ALA A 19 -22.62 -22.50 12.10
CA ALA A 19 -21.17 -22.29 12.26
C ALA A 19 -20.35 -22.83 11.08
N ASN A 20 -20.66 -24.05 10.63
CA ASN A 20 -19.90 -24.72 9.56
C ASN A 20 -20.08 -24.05 8.19
N SER A 21 -21.21 -23.36 7.95
CA SER A 21 -21.46 -22.71 6.66
C SER A 21 -20.64 -21.43 6.50
N LEU A 22 -20.54 -20.61 7.56
CA LEU A 22 -19.73 -19.39 7.54
C LEU A 22 -18.23 -19.71 7.51
N GLU A 23 -17.79 -20.75 8.21
CA GLU A 23 -16.39 -21.18 8.17
C GLU A 23 -16.01 -21.73 6.79
N LEU A 24 -16.89 -22.48 6.14
CA LEU A 24 -16.68 -22.99 4.79
C LEU A 24 -16.70 -21.87 3.74
N GLU A 25 -17.59 -20.88 3.87
CA GLU A 25 -17.60 -19.69 3.02
C GLU A 25 -16.33 -18.85 3.19
N LYS A 26 -15.88 -18.67 4.44
CA LYS A 26 -14.61 -18.01 4.75
C LYS A 26 -13.42 -18.77 4.16
N GLU A 27 -13.35 -20.08 4.32
CA GLU A 27 -12.27 -20.90 3.77
C GLU A 27 -12.26 -20.87 2.23
N ASN A 28 -13.44 -20.90 1.59
CA ASN A 28 -13.57 -20.77 0.14
C ASN A 28 -13.18 -19.37 -0.36
N PHE A 29 -13.51 -18.33 0.41
CA PHE A 29 -13.09 -16.96 0.15
C PHE A 29 -11.58 -16.80 0.27
N GLU A 30 -10.97 -17.29 1.34
CA GLU A 30 -9.51 -17.30 1.56
C GLU A 30 -8.78 -18.03 0.43
N ARG A 31 -9.28 -19.21 0.04
CA ARG A 31 -8.75 -20.01 -1.09
C ARG A 31 -8.88 -19.26 -2.43
N GLY A 32 -9.98 -18.53 -2.62
CA GLY A 32 -10.20 -17.64 -3.75
C GLY A 32 -9.20 -16.49 -3.76
N GLN A 33 -9.03 -15.78 -2.65
CA GLN A 33 -8.09 -14.67 -2.50
C GLN A 33 -6.65 -15.10 -2.75
N VAL A 34 -6.22 -16.25 -2.21
CA VAL A 34 -4.89 -16.83 -2.50
C VAL A 34 -4.74 -17.11 -4.00
N LYS A 35 -5.76 -17.67 -4.65
CA LYS A 35 -5.74 -17.91 -6.10
C LYS A 35 -5.71 -16.60 -6.91
N HIS A 36 -6.44 -15.58 -6.48
CA HIS A 36 -6.44 -14.26 -7.13
C HIS A 36 -5.13 -13.51 -6.94
N LEU A 37 -4.56 -13.52 -5.73
CA LEU A 37 -3.23 -12.97 -5.44
C LEU A 37 -2.16 -13.72 -6.25
N PHE A 38 -2.18 -15.04 -6.25
CA PHE A 38 -1.26 -15.85 -7.04
C PHE A 38 -1.41 -15.58 -8.55
N THR A 39 -2.65 -15.43 -9.03
CA THR A 39 -2.94 -15.07 -10.43
C THR A 39 -2.49 -13.64 -10.76
N ALA A 40 -2.71 -12.68 -9.87
CA ALA A 40 -2.25 -11.29 -10.00
C ALA A 40 -0.73 -11.22 -10.07
N LEU A 41 -0.04 -12.04 -9.28
CA LEU A 41 1.43 -12.13 -9.27
C LEU A 41 1.96 -12.88 -10.51
N VAL A 42 1.27 -13.89 -11.03
CA VAL A 42 1.72 -14.72 -12.16
C VAL A 42 1.38 -14.12 -13.54
N ARG A 43 0.24 -13.43 -13.72
CA ARG A 43 -0.24 -12.94 -15.02
C ARG A 43 0.27 -11.57 -15.48
N VAL A 44 1.24 -10.95 -14.79
CA VAL A 44 1.87 -9.65 -15.16
C VAL A 44 2.66 -9.68 -16.48
N CYS A 45 2.59 -10.76 -17.26
CA CYS A 45 3.14 -10.80 -18.61
C CYS A 45 2.01 -10.73 -19.62
N VAL A 46 2.03 -9.65 -20.44
CA VAL A 46 1.44 -9.46 -21.79
C VAL A 46 0.64 -8.14 -21.89
N LEU A 47 1.26 -7.20 -22.62
CA LEU A 47 0.75 -6.01 -23.34
C LEU A 47 0.53 -4.65 -22.63
N ALA A 48 1.33 -3.70 -23.12
CA ALA A 48 1.23 -2.25 -23.27
C ALA A 48 0.21 -1.44 -22.44
N VAL A 49 0.74 -0.63 -21.51
CA VAL A 49 0.37 0.71 -21.00
C VAL A 49 -1.13 1.08 -20.85
N ILE A 50 -2.01 0.81 -21.82
CA ILE A 50 -3.47 0.97 -21.70
C ILE A 50 -4.12 -0.33 -21.14
N SER A 51 -3.56 -1.50 -21.47
CA SER A 51 -3.97 -2.78 -20.87
C SER A 51 -3.43 -2.97 -19.45
N LEU A 52 -2.41 -2.19 -19.05
CA LEU A 52 -1.80 -2.26 -17.71
C LEU A 52 -2.76 -1.83 -16.61
N VAL A 53 -3.56 -0.78 -16.85
CA VAL A 53 -4.63 -0.36 -15.92
C VAL A 53 -5.70 -1.46 -15.84
N PHE A 54 -6.18 -1.96 -16.98
CA PHE A 54 -7.29 -2.92 -17.04
C PHE A 54 -6.95 -4.32 -16.48
N LEU A 55 -5.79 -4.90 -16.81
CA LEU A 55 -5.41 -6.26 -16.39
C LEU A 55 -4.88 -6.32 -14.94
N LEU A 56 -4.19 -5.27 -14.46
CA LEU A 56 -3.77 -5.18 -13.05
C LEU A 56 -4.92 -4.77 -12.14
N ASP A 57 -5.82 -3.84 -12.53
CA ASP A 57 -7.02 -3.57 -11.73
C ASP A 57 -7.90 -4.81 -11.62
N TRP A 58 -8.05 -5.60 -12.69
CA TRP A 58 -8.84 -6.84 -12.62
C TRP A 58 -8.34 -7.81 -11.52
N SER A 59 -7.02 -7.90 -11.31
CA SER A 59 -6.44 -8.89 -10.38
C SER A 59 -6.18 -8.33 -8.97
N VAL A 60 -6.03 -7.00 -8.82
CA VAL A 60 -5.83 -6.32 -7.52
C VAL A 60 -7.15 -5.90 -6.87
N SER A 61 -8.19 -5.64 -7.67
CA SER A 61 -9.54 -5.31 -7.15
C SER A 61 -10.08 -6.34 -6.17
N PRO A 62 -9.94 -7.67 -6.38
CA PRO A 62 -10.37 -8.66 -5.39
C PRO A 62 -9.65 -8.57 -4.05
N CYS A 63 -8.36 -8.20 -4.04
CA CYS A 63 -7.60 -8.02 -2.80
C CYS A 63 -8.10 -6.81 -2.02
N ILE A 64 -8.31 -5.67 -2.70
CA ILE A 64 -8.87 -4.45 -2.10
C ILE A 64 -10.27 -4.71 -1.57
N LEU A 65 -11.16 -5.26 -2.41
CA LEU A 65 -12.53 -5.61 -2.02
C LEU A 65 -12.55 -6.60 -0.84
N GLY A 66 -11.62 -7.55 -0.82
CA GLY A 66 -11.48 -8.48 0.30
C GLY A 66 -11.14 -7.79 1.61
N THR A 67 -10.26 -6.79 1.60
CA THR A 67 -9.97 -6.04 2.84
C THR A 67 -11.17 -5.26 3.36
N HIS A 68 -12.02 -4.74 2.48
CA HIS A 68 -13.26 -4.05 2.88
C HIS A 68 -14.31 -5.02 3.42
N HIS A 69 -14.42 -6.20 2.80
CA HIS A 69 -15.32 -7.26 3.27
C HIS A 69 -14.89 -7.80 4.65
N GLU A 70 -13.61 -8.03 4.85
CA GLU A 70 -13.04 -8.56 6.11
C GLU A 70 -12.73 -7.48 7.16
N LYS A 71 -12.84 -6.19 6.78
CA LYS A 71 -12.47 -5.03 7.60
C LYS A 71 -11.01 -5.02 8.07
N GLY A 72 -10.10 -5.59 7.28
CA GLY A 72 -8.69 -5.71 7.64
C GLY A 72 -7.84 -6.40 6.57
N ALA A 73 -6.55 -6.60 6.86
CA ALA A 73 -5.58 -7.21 5.93
C ALA A 73 -5.22 -8.67 6.28
N HIS A 74 -6.03 -9.37 7.08
CA HIS A 74 -5.69 -10.69 7.60
C HIS A 74 -5.45 -11.73 6.50
N THR A 75 -6.40 -11.88 5.58
CA THR A 75 -6.27 -12.86 4.48
C THR A 75 -5.15 -12.52 3.51
N PHE A 76 -4.92 -11.22 3.25
CA PHE A 76 -3.79 -10.76 2.46
C PHE A 76 -2.46 -11.24 3.04
N TRP A 77 -2.23 -10.99 4.34
CA TRP A 77 -0.99 -11.40 5.00
C TRP A 77 -0.88 -12.92 5.16
N ALA A 78 -1.99 -13.64 5.38
CA ALA A 78 -1.99 -15.10 5.42
C ALA A 78 -1.53 -15.72 4.09
N ALA A 79 -1.87 -15.08 2.97
CA ALA A 79 -1.40 -15.49 1.64
C ALA A 79 0.05 -15.08 1.39
N VAL A 80 0.43 -13.85 1.73
CA VAL A 80 1.80 -13.31 1.56
C VAL A 80 2.83 -14.14 2.33
N ASN A 81 2.51 -14.58 3.55
CA ASN A 81 3.43 -15.36 4.38
C ASN A 81 3.78 -16.74 3.80
N ARG A 82 3.07 -17.19 2.77
CA ARG A 82 3.35 -18.45 2.05
C ARG A 82 4.22 -18.23 0.81
N LEU A 83 4.50 -16.98 0.44
CA LEU A 83 5.27 -16.64 -0.75
C LEU A 83 6.76 -16.60 -0.44
N PRO A 84 7.63 -17.10 -1.35
CA PRO A 84 9.08 -17.04 -1.20
C PRO A 84 9.62 -15.64 -1.56
N LEU A 85 9.20 -14.60 -0.84
CA LEU A 85 9.58 -13.21 -1.12
C LEU A 85 11.07 -12.93 -0.92
N SER A 86 11.73 -13.67 -0.05
CA SER A 86 13.16 -13.51 0.25
C SER A 86 14.10 -14.14 -0.78
N SER A 87 13.62 -15.12 -1.56
CA SER A 87 14.44 -15.83 -2.56
C SER A 87 14.09 -15.46 -4.00
N ASN A 88 13.00 -14.72 -4.23
CA ASN A 88 12.58 -14.30 -5.57
C ASN A 88 12.33 -12.79 -5.64
N ALA A 89 13.32 -12.05 -6.17
CA ALA A 89 13.26 -10.60 -6.28
C ALA A 89 12.10 -10.09 -7.15
N VAL A 90 11.75 -10.80 -8.23
CA VAL A 90 10.61 -10.41 -9.09
C VAL A 90 9.29 -10.57 -8.35
N LEU A 91 9.16 -11.63 -7.55
CA LEU A 91 7.99 -11.84 -6.72
C LEU A 91 7.88 -10.79 -5.61
N CYS A 92 9.00 -10.46 -4.94
CA CYS A 92 9.07 -9.37 -3.97
C CYS A 92 8.66 -8.03 -4.58
N TRP A 93 9.14 -7.73 -5.80
CA TRP A 93 8.77 -6.51 -6.52
C TRP A 93 7.27 -6.40 -6.77
N LYS A 94 6.66 -7.50 -7.24
CA LYS A 94 5.21 -7.56 -7.47
C LYS A 94 4.42 -7.49 -6.17
N PHE A 95 4.90 -8.12 -5.10
CA PHE A 95 4.33 -7.96 -3.77
C PHE A 95 4.32 -6.49 -3.35
N CYS A 96 5.45 -5.79 -3.47
CA CYS A 96 5.55 -4.38 -3.10
C CYS A 96 4.52 -3.53 -3.87
N HIS A 97 4.34 -3.80 -5.17
CA HIS A 97 3.35 -3.12 -5.98
C HIS A 97 1.90 -3.34 -5.49
N VAL A 98 1.51 -4.60 -5.28
CA VAL A 98 0.17 -4.94 -4.80
C VAL A 98 -0.06 -4.37 -3.41
N PHE A 99 0.95 -4.45 -2.54
CA PHE A 99 0.86 -3.92 -1.19
C PHE A 99 0.74 -2.39 -1.19
N HIS A 100 1.46 -1.69 -2.07
CA HIS A 100 1.29 -0.24 -2.26
C HIS A 100 -0.15 0.13 -2.62
N LYS A 101 -0.74 -0.55 -3.61
CA LYS A 101 -2.15 -0.34 -3.98
C LYS A 101 -3.09 -0.64 -2.80
N LEU A 102 -2.81 -1.70 -2.04
CA LEU A 102 -3.60 -2.05 -0.86
C LEU A 102 -3.53 -0.98 0.24
N LEU A 103 -2.37 -0.36 0.45
CA LEU A 103 -2.20 0.74 1.41
C LEU A 103 -2.92 2.02 0.95
N ARG A 104 -3.07 2.24 -0.37
CA ARG A 104 -3.79 3.39 -0.92
C ARG A 104 -5.32 3.22 -0.86
N ASP A 105 -5.83 2.09 -1.33
CA ASP A 105 -7.26 1.91 -1.63
C ASP A 105 -7.97 0.84 -0.76
N GLY A 106 -7.21 0.12 0.06
CA GLY A 106 -7.73 -0.89 0.98
C GLY A 106 -8.51 -0.31 2.15
N HIS A 107 -9.09 -1.19 2.97
CA HIS A 107 -9.79 -0.79 4.19
C HIS A 107 -8.85 0.00 5.14
N PRO A 108 -9.31 1.02 5.89
CA PRO A 108 -8.45 1.83 6.77
C PRO A 108 -7.62 1.05 7.80
N ASN A 109 -8.10 -0.13 8.22
CA ASN A 109 -7.35 -1.00 9.12
C ASN A 109 -6.14 -1.68 8.47
N VAL A 110 -6.04 -1.74 7.14
CA VAL A 110 -4.93 -2.39 6.43
C VAL A 110 -3.59 -1.86 6.92
N ILE A 111 -3.45 -0.54 7.07
CA ILE A 111 -2.22 0.10 7.54
C ILE A 111 -1.88 -0.38 8.96
N LYS A 112 -2.84 -0.28 9.89
CA LYS A 112 -2.67 -0.69 11.29
C LYS A 112 -2.35 -2.18 11.41
N ASP A 113 -3.09 -3.02 10.70
CA ASP A 113 -2.91 -4.46 10.66
C ASP A 113 -1.54 -4.86 10.13
N SER A 114 -1.02 -4.11 9.16
CA SER A 114 0.25 -4.40 8.50
C SER A 114 1.47 -4.05 9.34
N MET A 115 1.32 -3.18 10.35
CA MET A 115 2.41 -2.81 11.27
C MET A 115 3.02 -4.00 11.99
N ARG A 116 2.25 -5.07 12.21
CA ARG A 116 2.76 -6.32 12.81
C ARG A 116 3.88 -6.98 12.00
N ASN A 117 3.91 -6.74 10.69
CA ASN A 117 4.93 -7.30 9.78
C ASN A 117 6.04 -6.30 9.46
N LYS A 118 6.06 -5.11 10.10
CA LYS A 118 7.05 -4.07 9.84
C LYS A 118 8.49 -4.57 10.03
N ALA A 119 8.73 -5.35 11.09
CA ALA A 119 10.07 -5.90 11.37
C ALA A 119 10.55 -6.79 10.22
N ASP A 120 9.72 -7.74 9.78
CA ASP A 120 10.03 -8.64 8.67
C ASP A 120 10.27 -7.88 7.35
N LEU A 121 9.47 -6.85 7.06
CA LEU A 121 9.67 -5.99 5.88
C LEU A 121 11.00 -5.22 5.97
N SER A 122 11.37 -4.75 7.17
CA SER A 122 12.62 -4.03 7.40
C SER A 122 13.84 -4.94 7.19
N ASP A 123 13.77 -6.16 7.72
CA ASP A 123 14.80 -7.18 7.52
C ASP A 123 14.93 -7.57 6.05
N MET A 124 13.79 -7.74 5.37
CA MET A 124 13.76 -8.04 3.95
C MET A 124 14.36 -6.91 3.11
N SER A 125 14.05 -5.65 3.45
CA SER A 125 14.64 -4.48 2.81
C SER A 125 16.16 -4.44 2.97
N ARG A 126 16.66 -4.69 4.18
CA ARG A 126 18.09 -4.74 4.49
C ARG A 126 18.80 -5.84 3.70
N MET A 127 18.24 -7.05 3.69
CA MET A 127 18.77 -8.19 2.94
C MET A 127 18.89 -7.85 1.44
N TRP A 128 17.81 -7.36 0.83
CA TRP A 128 17.82 -6.99 -0.59
C TRP A 128 18.78 -5.83 -0.90
N GLY A 129 19.06 -4.97 0.10
CA GLY A 129 19.97 -3.83 -0.01
C GLY A 129 21.44 -4.22 -0.20
N HIS A 130 21.81 -5.48 0.07
CA HIS A 130 23.15 -5.98 -0.23
C HIS A 130 23.40 -6.24 -1.71
N LEU A 131 22.34 -6.33 -2.53
CA LEU A 131 22.46 -6.50 -3.97
C LEU A 131 22.66 -5.14 -4.65
N SER A 132 23.69 -5.04 -5.49
CA SER A 132 24.06 -3.79 -6.16
C SER A 132 23.18 -3.46 -7.37
N GLU A 133 22.51 -4.45 -7.95
CA GLU A 133 21.78 -4.33 -9.22
C GLU A 133 20.50 -5.17 -9.28
N GLY A 134 19.70 -4.93 -10.33
CA GLY A 134 18.50 -5.70 -10.64
C GLY A 134 17.33 -5.46 -9.69
N TYR A 135 16.37 -6.39 -9.71
CA TYR A 135 15.15 -6.29 -8.90
C TYR A 135 15.42 -6.28 -7.39
N GLY A 136 16.52 -6.87 -6.91
CA GLY A 136 16.86 -6.86 -5.49
C GLY A 136 17.05 -5.45 -4.94
N LYS A 137 17.93 -4.67 -5.56
CA LYS A 137 18.13 -3.25 -5.20
C LYS A 137 16.82 -2.46 -5.23
N LEU A 138 16.01 -2.66 -6.26
CA LEU A 138 14.70 -2.01 -6.38
C LEU A 138 13.74 -2.42 -5.27
N CYS A 139 13.70 -3.70 -4.90
CA CYS A 139 12.90 -4.20 -3.78
C CYS A 139 13.31 -3.57 -2.46
N SER A 140 14.61 -3.42 -2.21
CA SER A 140 15.11 -2.75 -1.00
C SER A 140 14.56 -1.32 -0.89
N ILE A 141 14.65 -0.54 -1.98
CA ILE A 141 14.14 0.83 -2.06
C ILE A 141 12.62 0.86 -1.88
N TYR A 142 11.90 -0.04 -2.54
CA TYR A 142 10.44 -0.06 -2.47
C TYR A 142 9.94 -0.48 -1.08
N LEU A 143 10.56 -1.47 -0.43
CA LEU A 143 10.20 -1.86 0.92
C LEU A 143 10.40 -0.70 1.91
N LYS A 144 11.47 0.09 1.77
CA LYS A 144 11.67 1.31 2.58
C LYS A 144 10.51 2.29 2.39
N LEU A 145 10.13 2.55 1.14
CA LEU A 145 8.98 3.40 0.83
C LEU A 145 7.70 2.92 1.54
N LEU A 146 7.38 1.63 1.46
CA LEU A 146 6.16 1.09 2.07
C LEU A 146 6.18 1.17 3.59
N ILE A 147 7.36 0.97 4.22
CA ILE A 147 7.53 1.15 5.66
C ILE A 147 7.31 2.62 6.04
N THR A 148 7.95 3.56 5.34
CA THR A 148 7.79 5.00 5.57
C THR A 148 6.33 5.42 5.40
N LYS A 149 5.64 4.94 4.35
CA LYS A 149 4.20 5.16 4.12
C LYS A 149 3.38 4.70 5.33
N MET A 150 3.58 3.47 5.81
CA MET A 150 2.84 2.95 6.97
C MET A 150 3.12 3.77 8.23
N GLU A 151 4.38 4.12 8.50
CA GLU A 151 4.75 4.93 9.67
C GLU A 151 4.11 6.32 9.62
N PHE A 152 4.14 6.98 8.46
CA PHE A 152 3.50 8.27 8.24
C PHE A 152 2.00 8.21 8.58
N HIS A 153 1.27 7.22 8.05
CA HIS A 153 -0.16 7.11 8.27
C HIS A 153 -0.53 6.65 9.69
N VAL A 154 0.34 5.90 10.39
CA VAL A 154 0.14 5.56 11.80
C VAL A 154 0.28 6.78 12.70
N LYS A 155 1.28 7.63 12.43
CA LYS A 155 1.48 8.89 13.15
C LYS A 155 0.41 9.92 12.81
N ASN A 156 -0.05 9.94 11.56
CA ASN A 156 -0.97 10.94 11.03
C ASN A 156 -2.29 10.28 10.55
N PRO A 157 -3.13 9.73 11.47
CA PRO A 157 -4.31 8.93 11.11
C PRO A 157 -5.41 9.72 10.38
N ARG A 158 -5.32 11.06 10.33
CA ARG A 158 -6.22 11.92 9.55
C ARG A 158 -5.95 11.86 8.05
N PHE A 159 -4.75 11.41 7.64
CA PHE A 159 -4.39 11.26 6.23
C PHE A 159 -4.95 9.95 5.67
N PRO A 160 -5.82 10.00 4.65
CA PRO A 160 -6.27 8.78 3.97
C PRO A 160 -5.09 8.14 3.21
N GLY A 161 -5.16 6.82 2.99
CA GLY A 161 -4.08 6.06 2.35
C GLY A 161 -3.72 6.56 0.94
N ASN A 162 -4.69 7.12 0.21
CA ASN A 162 -4.52 7.70 -1.12
C ASN A 162 -4.11 9.18 -1.12
N LEU A 163 -3.91 9.76 0.08
CA LEU A 163 -3.52 11.14 0.34
C LEU A 163 -4.51 12.21 -0.15
N GLN A 164 -5.72 11.85 -0.57
CA GLN A 164 -6.69 12.83 -1.05
C GLN A 164 -7.37 13.58 0.10
N MET A 165 -6.93 14.81 0.34
CA MET A 165 -7.55 15.72 1.30
C MET A 165 -7.67 17.16 0.77
N SER A 166 -8.68 17.87 1.27
CA SER A 166 -8.87 19.30 1.02
C SER A 166 -7.89 20.14 1.85
N ASN A 167 -7.66 21.40 1.46
CA ASN A 167 -6.82 22.33 2.21
C ASN A 167 -7.27 22.49 3.66
N ARG A 168 -8.59 22.53 3.88
CA ARG A 168 -9.17 22.61 5.23
C ARG A 168 -8.78 21.39 6.08
N GLN A 169 -8.85 20.19 5.52
CA GLN A 169 -8.47 18.96 6.23
C GLN A 169 -6.97 18.91 6.52
N LEU A 170 -6.14 19.45 5.62
CA LEU A 170 -4.70 19.60 5.85
C LEU A 170 -4.41 20.56 7.02
N ASP A 171 -5.11 21.69 7.07
CA ASP A 171 -4.99 22.64 8.19
C ASP A 171 -5.45 22.04 9.52
N GLU A 172 -6.58 21.33 9.50
CA GLU A 172 -7.08 20.60 10.66
C GLU A 172 -6.07 19.54 11.12
N ALA A 173 -5.38 18.87 10.19
CA ALA A 173 -4.40 17.83 10.52
C ALA A 173 -3.18 18.33 11.29
N GLY A 174 -2.76 19.59 11.09
CA GLY A 174 -1.72 20.22 11.91
C GLY A 174 -2.25 20.87 13.19
N GLU A 175 -3.54 20.73 13.50
CA GLU A 175 -4.17 21.18 14.76
C GLU A 175 -3.96 22.66 15.10
N ASN A 176 -3.71 23.50 14.07
CA ASN A 176 -3.32 24.90 14.23
C ASN A 176 -2.08 25.13 15.11
N ASP A 177 -1.24 24.11 15.30
CA ASP A 177 0.02 24.19 16.04
C ASP A 177 1.20 24.23 15.07
N VAL A 178 2.04 25.26 15.18
CA VAL A 178 3.23 25.44 14.35
C VAL A 178 4.21 24.27 14.49
N ASN A 179 4.34 23.68 15.67
CA ASN A 179 5.21 22.52 15.88
C ASN A 179 4.69 21.28 15.14
N ASN A 180 3.37 21.10 15.10
CA ASN A 180 2.75 20.02 14.35
C ASN A 180 2.94 20.22 12.84
N PHE A 181 2.75 21.44 12.32
CA PHE A 181 3.06 21.73 10.91
C PHE A 181 4.53 21.52 10.57
N PHE A 182 5.43 21.90 11.48
CA PHE A 182 6.87 21.72 11.30
C PHE A 182 7.20 20.23 11.19
N GLN A 183 6.78 19.43 12.17
CA GLN A 183 7.01 17.98 12.17
C GLN A 183 6.34 17.28 10.99
N LEU A 184 5.09 17.63 10.67
CA LEU A 184 4.37 17.08 9.52
C LEU A 184 5.11 17.34 8.20
N THR A 185 5.70 18.53 8.04
CA THR A 185 6.47 18.86 6.84
C THR A 185 7.74 18.01 6.73
N VAL A 186 8.44 17.77 7.84
CA VAL A 186 9.60 16.85 7.88
C VAL A 186 9.20 15.44 7.44
N GLU A 187 8.10 14.93 7.98
CA GLU A 187 7.60 13.58 7.66
C GLU A 187 7.14 13.46 6.20
N MET A 188 6.52 14.50 5.66
CA MET A 188 6.17 14.55 4.23
C MET A 188 7.40 14.57 3.33
N PHE A 189 8.47 15.27 3.72
CA PHE A 189 9.72 15.22 2.98
C PHE A 189 10.36 13.83 3.00
N ASP A 190 10.36 13.13 4.14
CA ASP A 190 10.89 11.77 4.25
C ASP A 190 10.12 10.80 3.33
N TYR A 191 8.80 10.97 3.28
CA TYR A 191 7.94 10.17 2.41
C TYR A 191 8.18 10.49 0.93
N LEU A 192 8.17 11.78 0.54
CA LEU A 192 8.42 12.21 -0.84
C LEU A 192 9.81 11.77 -1.33
N GLU A 193 10.82 11.81 -0.47
CA GLU A 193 12.16 11.33 -0.78
C GLU A 193 12.18 9.83 -1.13
N CYS A 194 11.43 9.01 -0.39
CA CYS A 194 11.31 7.59 -0.69
C CYS A 194 10.64 7.36 -2.06
N GLU A 195 9.61 8.14 -2.40
CA GLU A 195 8.91 8.08 -3.69
C GLU A 195 9.87 8.43 -4.85
N LEU A 196 10.59 9.55 -4.73
CA LEU A 196 11.56 10.01 -5.73
C LEU A 196 12.73 9.02 -5.88
N ASN A 197 13.22 8.44 -4.78
CA ASN A 197 14.26 7.42 -4.83
C ASN A 197 13.81 6.15 -5.56
N LEU A 198 12.54 5.74 -5.38
CA LEU A 198 11.98 4.61 -6.13
C LEU A 198 11.85 4.95 -7.62
N PHE A 199 11.35 6.14 -7.95
CA PHE A 199 11.27 6.63 -9.32
C PHE A 199 12.64 6.57 -10.01
N LEU A 200 13.64 7.23 -9.43
CA LEU A 200 15.00 7.26 -9.96
C LEU A 200 15.59 5.84 -10.07
N GLY A 201 15.43 5.01 -9.03
CA GLY A 201 15.89 3.62 -9.04
C GLY A 201 15.31 2.82 -10.21
N VAL A 202 14.00 2.92 -10.43
CA VAL A 202 13.33 2.27 -11.57
C VAL A 202 13.88 2.80 -12.88
N PHE A 203 13.93 4.11 -13.08
CA PHE A 203 14.42 4.72 -14.33
C PHE A 203 15.87 4.35 -14.65
N SER A 204 16.77 4.41 -13.67
CA SER A 204 18.18 4.04 -13.84
C SER A 204 18.37 2.56 -14.16
N SER A 205 17.39 1.71 -13.87
CA SER A 205 17.44 0.27 -14.18
C SER A 205 16.87 -0.10 -15.56
N LEU A 206 16.38 0.86 -16.34
CA LEU A 206 15.85 0.63 -17.69
C LEU A 206 16.95 0.84 -18.73
N ASP A 207 17.04 -0.07 -19.69
CA ASP A 207 17.85 0.12 -20.90
C ASP A 207 17.09 1.00 -21.89
N MET A 208 17.41 2.30 -21.92
CA MET A 208 16.72 3.31 -22.74
C MET A 208 16.93 3.12 -24.25
N SER A 209 17.83 2.23 -24.67
CA SER A 209 18.02 1.88 -26.09
C SER A 209 16.98 0.89 -26.63
N ARG A 210 16.16 0.32 -25.74
CA ARG A 210 15.13 -0.67 -26.08
C ARG A 210 13.74 -0.08 -25.87
N SER A 211 12.76 -0.62 -26.59
CA SER A 211 11.34 -0.30 -26.40
C SER A 211 10.81 -0.93 -25.10
N VAL A 212 11.32 -0.49 -23.94
CA VAL A 212 11.03 -1.11 -22.64
C VAL A 212 9.53 -1.06 -22.30
N SER A 213 8.83 -0.03 -22.77
CA SER A 213 7.39 0.17 -22.61
C SER A 213 6.49 -0.86 -23.33
N VAL A 214 7.03 -1.69 -24.22
CA VAL A 214 6.24 -2.74 -24.91
C VAL A 214 6.58 -4.16 -24.46
N THR A 215 7.66 -4.33 -23.68
CA THR A 215 8.06 -5.65 -23.18
C THR A 215 7.37 -5.98 -21.85
N ALA A 216 7.02 -7.26 -21.64
CA ALA A 216 6.43 -7.71 -20.37
C ALA A 216 7.33 -7.42 -19.15
N ALA A 217 8.65 -7.60 -19.31
CA ALA A 217 9.62 -7.32 -18.25
C ALA A 217 9.71 -5.82 -17.93
N GLY A 218 9.67 -4.95 -18.95
CA GLY A 218 9.65 -3.51 -18.77
C GLY A 218 8.36 -3.02 -18.13
N GLN A 219 7.21 -3.55 -18.55
CA GLN A 219 5.91 -3.23 -17.94
C GLN A 219 5.85 -3.63 -16.46
N CYS A 220 6.34 -4.83 -16.11
CA CYS A 220 6.42 -5.27 -14.72
C CYS A 220 7.26 -4.30 -13.86
N ARG A 221 8.30 -3.71 -14.43
CA ARG A 221 9.18 -2.77 -13.76
C ARG A 221 8.60 -1.36 -13.67
N LEU A 222 7.85 -0.93 -14.68
CA LEU A 222 7.22 0.40 -14.74
C LEU A 222 5.91 0.49 -13.94
N ALA A 223 5.17 -0.60 -13.75
CA ALA A 223 3.85 -0.59 -13.13
C ALA A 223 3.76 0.14 -11.78
N PRO A 224 4.75 0.03 -10.87
CA PRO A 224 4.74 0.77 -9.60
C PRO A 224 4.74 2.30 -9.74
N LEU A 225 5.27 2.83 -10.84
CA LEU A 225 5.40 4.28 -11.03
C LEU A 225 4.07 5.01 -11.06
N ILE A 226 2.97 4.32 -11.40
CA ILE A 226 1.63 4.92 -11.32
C ILE A 226 1.32 5.34 -9.88
N GLN A 227 1.60 4.47 -8.90
CA GLN A 227 1.35 4.80 -7.50
C GLN A 227 2.31 5.88 -7.00
N VAL A 228 3.57 5.81 -7.42
CA VAL A 228 4.59 6.83 -7.11
C VAL A 228 4.16 8.21 -7.59
N ILE A 229 3.65 8.33 -8.82
CA ILE A 229 3.18 9.61 -9.38
C ILE A 229 1.97 10.14 -8.59
N LEU A 230 1.02 9.26 -8.25
CA LEU A 230 -0.17 9.64 -7.50
C LEU A 230 0.18 10.13 -6.08
N ASP A 231 1.05 9.43 -5.36
CA ASP A 231 1.47 9.82 -4.01
C ASP A 231 2.37 11.08 -4.03
N SER A 232 3.38 11.12 -4.90
CA SER A 232 4.31 12.25 -4.99
C SER A 232 3.62 13.56 -5.40
N SER A 233 2.61 13.52 -6.28
CA SER A 233 1.84 14.71 -6.65
C SER A 233 1.14 15.35 -5.44
N HIS A 234 0.55 14.53 -4.56
CA HIS A 234 -0.11 15.05 -3.36
C HIS A 234 0.90 15.52 -2.31
N LEU A 235 1.97 14.75 -2.08
CA LEU A 235 3.03 15.12 -1.15
C LEU A 235 3.71 16.44 -1.55
N TYR A 236 3.97 16.65 -2.85
CA TYR A 236 4.52 17.91 -3.34
C TYR A 236 3.58 19.09 -3.10
N ASP A 237 2.30 18.96 -3.46
CA ASP A 237 1.30 20.01 -3.23
C ASP A 237 1.19 20.38 -1.74
N TYR A 238 1.19 19.39 -0.85
CA TYR A 238 1.13 19.62 0.59
C TYR A 238 2.41 20.23 1.17
N THR A 239 3.59 19.76 0.76
CA THR A 239 4.87 20.35 1.22
C THR A 239 4.98 21.82 0.82
N VAL A 240 4.56 22.21 -0.40
CA VAL A 240 4.51 23.62 -0.82
C VAL A 240 3.58 24.43 0.09
N LYS A 241 2.35 23.97 0.33
CA LYS A 241 1.37 24.66 1.18
C LYS A 241 1.86 24.80 2.62
N LEU A 242 2.41 23.73 3.18
CA LEU A 242 2.95 23.73 4.53
C LEU A 242 4.17 24.64 4.66
N LEU A 243 5.06 24.68 3.67
CA LEU A 243 6.19 25.63 3.65
C LEU A 243 5.72 27.09 3.67
N PHE A 244 4.71 27.45 2.86
CA PHE A 244 4.14 28.81 2.90
C PHE A 244 3.57 29.13 4.28
N LYS A 245 2.87 28.16 4.90
CA LYS A 245 2.31 28.31 6.24
C LYS A 245 3.39 28.45 7.32
N LEU A 246 4.45 27.66 7.24
CA LEU A 246 5.58 27.77 8.18
C LEU A 246 6.26 29.13 8.04
N HIS A 247 6.46 29.61 6.81
CA HIS A 247 7.06 30.92 6.55
C HIS A 247 6.21 32.10 7.00
N SER A 248 4.90 31.94 7.20
CA SER A 248 4.06 32.99 7.80
C SER A 248 4.12 33.01 9.32
N CYS A 249 4.62 31.95 9.96
CA CYS A 249 4.68 31.82 11.42
C CYS A 249 6.10 31.82 12.00
N LEU A 250 7.12 31.47 11.20
CA LEU A 250 8.49 31.27 11.66
C LEU A 250 9.50 32.10 10.85
N PRO A 251 10.60 32.55 11.47
CA PRO A 251 11.69 33.23 10.76
C PRO A 251 12.33 32.33 9.69
N ALA A 252 12.84 32.97 8.63
CA ALA A 252 13.51 32.25 7.55
C ALA A 252 14.68 31.39 8.07
N ASP A 253 15.48 31.87 9.01
CA ASP A 253 16.64 31.13 9.51
C ASP A 253 16.26 29.80 10.16
N THR A 254 15.12 29.74 10.87
CA THR A 254 14.58 28.51 11.46
C THR A 254 14.17 27.47 10.40
N LEU A 255 13.79 27.92 9.21
CA LEU A 255 13.31 27.08 8.11
C LEU A 255 14.39 26.74 7.08
N GLN A 256 15.66 27.05 7.35
CA GLN A 256 16.75 26.79 6.38
C GLN A 256 16.80 25.33 5.96
N GLY A 257 16.78 24.38 6.92
CA GLY A 257 16.80 22.95 6.61
C GLY A 257 15.58 22.49 5.79
N HIS A 258 14.41 23.10 5.99
CA HIS A 258 13.21 22.80 5.20
C HIS A 258 13.37 23.28 3.74
N ARG A 259 13.92 24.48 3.54
CA ARG A 259 14.21 25.02 2.20
C ARG A 259 15.24 24.17 1.48
N ASP A 260 16.31 23.76 2.16
CA ASP A 260 17.38 22.97 1.54
C ASP A 260 16.84 21.61 1.06
N ARG A 261 16.06 20.92 1.90
CA ARG A 261 15.39 19.67 1.51
C ARG A 261 14.42 19.87 0.35
N PHE A 262 13.60 20.92 0.37
CA PHE A 262 12.68 21.24 -0.72
C PHE A 262 13.44 21.47 -2.03
N GLN A 263 14.51 22.27 -2.02
CA GLN A 263 15.31 22.53 -3.21
C GLN A 263 16.02 21.28 -3.75
N GLU A 264 16.48 20.40 -2.86
CA GLU A 264 17.07 19.12 -3.29
C GLU A 264 16.03 18.23 -3.97
N GLN A 265 14.84 18.10 -3.38
CA GLN A 265 13.77 17.27 -3.94
C GLN A 265 13.18 17.87 -5.22
N PHE A 266 13.05 19.20 -5.31
CA PHE A 266 12.54 19.90 -6.51
C PHE A 266 13.43 19.69 -7.75
N LYS A 267 14.72 19.42 -7.57
CA LYS A 267 15.65 19.14 -8.67
C LYS A 267 15.56 17.71 -9.21
N LYS A 268 15.03 16.77 -8.41
CA LYS A 268 14.90 15.35 -8.75
C LYS A 268 13.65 15.11 -9.59
#